data_AF-A0A0C2JUG9-F1
#
_entry.id   AF-A0A0C2JUG9-F1
#
_cell.length_a   1.000
_cell.length_b   1.000
_cell.length_c   1.000
_cell.angle_alpha   90.00
_cell.angle_beta   90.00
_cell.angle_gamma   90.00
#
_symmetry.space_group_name_H-M   'P 1'
#
loop_
_entity.id
_entity.type
_entity.pdbx_description
1 polymer ?
#
loop_
_entity_poly.entity_id
_entity_poly.type
_entity_poly.pdbx_seq_one_letter_code
_entity_poly.pdbx_strand_id
1 'polypeptide(L)'
;MDILKVGQLLHIDAAKAYIEAARFAFIHKLELFLVIAGYEQSAKMILKINPKLAFKCFQKQGSKYRAIEKCFRFGHEIEIQTGNIKKSEQFYDQGDKFRKKYNINHRCGIYQFKPDDYTNNIKYAYYNMQLSEWIQMLHIDVINFLTTALCRECIKPYYELRDYYVFMRRKYTFETIRESPAIKELEVFKPAPVHYSTDFTSTAIATVSTYGREIRQIDTLLHAYRVVMGLHSLNIHAHPQPTRASLPNRHS
;
A
#
# COMPACT_ATOMS: atom_id res chain seq x y z
N MET A 1 10.29 31.99 6.01
CA MET A 1 10.06 30.61 6.50
C MET A 1 10.25 29.69 5.30
N ASP A 2 11.20 28.75 5.32
CA ASP A 2 11.52 27.91 4.15
C ASP A 2 10.30 27.09 3.70
N ILE A 3 10.00 27.11 2.40
CA ILE A 3 8.91 26.33 1.79
C ILE A 3 9.04 24.84 2.14
N LEU A 4 10.27 24.33 2.23
CA LEU A 4 10.58 22.96 2.67
C LEU A 4 10.13 22.67 4.11
N LYS A 5 10.22 23.64 5.03
CA LYS A 5 9.79 23.47 6.42
C LYS A 5 8.26 23.43 6.52
N VAL A 6 7.56 24.23 5.72
CA VAL A 6 6.08 24.24 5.68
C VAL A 6 5.53 22.90 5.18
N GLY A 7 6.13 22.33 4.13
CA GLY A 7 5.74 21.00 3.63
C GLY A 7 5.94 19.88 4.67
N GLN A 8 7.05 19.90 5.40
CA GLN A 8 7.33 18.91 6.46
C GLN A 8 6.33 19.02 7.62
N LEU A 9 5.93 20.24 8.00
CA LEU A 9 4.92 20.47 9.04
C LEU A 9 3.57 19.86 8.67
N LEU A 10 3.10 20.08 7.43
CA LEU A 10 1.85 19.51 6.93
C LEU A 10 1.84 17.97 6.98
N HIS A 11 2.94 17.32 6.60
CA HIS A 11 3.07 15.87 6.69
C HIS A 11 3.03 15.35 8.13
N ILE A 12 3.64 16.07 9.08
CA ILE A 12 3.62 15.70 10.50
C ILE A 12 2.19 15.79 11.05
N ASP A 13 1.45 16.85 10.72
CA ASP A 13 0.09 17.03 11.23
C ASP A 13 -0.89 16.02 10.62
N ALA A 14 -0.77 15.73 9.32
CA ALA A 14 -1.51 14.64 8.70
C ALA A 14 -1.21 13.30 9.37
N ALA A 15 0.06 13.02 9.68
CA ALA A 15 0.42 11.79 10.34
C ALA A 15 -0.06 11.70 11.79
N LYS A 16 -0.14 12.82 12.53
CA LYS A 16 -0.79 12.86 13.84
C LYS A 16 -2.28 12.55 13.73
N ALA A 17 -2.97 13.09 12.72
CA ALA A 17 -4.39 12.80 12.48
C ALA A 17 -4.62 11.30 12.26
N TYR A 18 -3.77 10.62 11.47
CA TYR A 18 -3.82 9.18 11.31
C TYR A 18 -3.56 8.39 12.60
N ILE A 19 -2.68 8.87 13.49
CA ILE A 19 -2.46 8.26 14.82
C ILE A 19 -3.71 8.38 15.68
N GLU A 20 -4.33 9.57 15.74
CA GLU A 20 -5.52 9.79 16.53
C GLU A 20 -6.71 8.98 15.99
N ALA A 21 -6.86 8.88 14.67
CA ALA A 21 -7.85 7.99 14.05
C ALA A 21 -7.62 6.51 14.42
N ALA A 22 -6.38 6.04 14.41
CA ALA A 22 -6.04 4.68 14.82
C ALA A 22 -6.35 4.42 16.31
N ARG A 23 -6.07 5.39 17.18
CA ARG A 23 -6.39 5.30 18.61
C ARG A 23 -7.90 5.29 18.85
N PHE A 24 -8.64 6.15 18.15
CA PHE A 24 -10.09 6.17 18.20
C PHE A 24 -10.66 4.80 17.82
N ALA A 25 -10.24 4.25 16.68
CA ALA A 25 -10.67 2.92 16.24
C ALA A 25 -10.36 1.83 17.29
N PHE A 26 -9.20 1.90 17.94
CA PHE A 26 -8.81 0.96 19.00
C PHE A 26 -9.69 1.08 20.25
N ILE A 27 -9.90 2.30 20.75
CA ILE A 27 -10.72 2.57 21.95
C ILE A 27 -12.16 2.11 21.74
N HIS A 28 -12.71 2.35 20.55
CA HIS A 28 -14.09 2.01 20.21
C HIS A 28 -14.25 0.56 19.69
N LYS A 29 -13.22 -0.28 19.79
CA LYS A 29 -13.23 -1.69 19.36
C LYS A 29 -13.72 -1.86 17.91
N LEU A 30 -13.36 -0.91 17.05
CA LEU A 30 -13.57 -1.04 15.61
C LEU A 30 -12.67 -2.14 15.04
N GLU A 31 -12.89 -2.48 13.79
CA GLU A 31 -12.16 -3.55 13.11
C GLU A 31 -10.63 -3.30 13.17
N LEU A 32 -9.88 -4.33 13.57
CA LEU A 32 -8.43 -4.24 13.80
C LEU A 32 -7.66 -3.71 12.59
N PHE A 33 -8.13 -3.99 11.37
CA PHE A 33 -7.49 -3.49 10.16
C PHE A 33 -7.55 -1.95 10.04
N LEU A 34 -8.53 -1.28 10.64
CA LEU A 34 -8.63 0.18 10.64
C LEU A 34 -7.57 0.79 11.56
N VAL A 35 -7.38 0.21 12.75
CA VAL A 35 -6.30 0.58 13.68
C VAL A 35 -4.95 0.42 13.00
N ILE A 36 -4.78 -0.72 12.33
CA ILE A 36 -3.60 -1.03 11.55
C ILE A 36 -3.37 0.03 10.45
N ALA A 37 -4.37 0.29 9.63
CA ALA A 37 -4.26 1.21 8.51
C ALA A 37 -3.84 2.62 8.96
N GLY A 38 -4.44 3.13 10.04
CA GLY A 38 -4.09 4.45 10.58
C GLY A 38 -2.63 4.53 11.04
N TYR A 39 -2.15 3.56 11.81
CA TYR A 39 -0.73 3.55 12.22
C TYR A 39 0.23 3.39 11.04
N GLU A 40 -0.12 2.58 10.04
CA GLU A 40 0.70 2.41 8.83
C GLU A 40 0.80 3.67 7.98
N GLN A 41 -0.32 4.36 7.75
CA GLN A 41 -0.32 5.59 6.97
C GLN A 41 0.43 6.71 7.68
N SER A 42 0.21 6.87 8.98
CA SER A 42 0.99 7.79 9.80
C SER A 42 2.48 7.53 9.68
N ALA A 43 2.88 6.27 9.82
CA ALA A 43 4.28 5.92 9.78
C ALA A 43 4.90 6.13 8.40
N LYS A 44 4.19 5.84 7.30
CA LYS A 44 4.65 6.14 5.92
C LYS A 44 4.88 7.64 5.71
N MET A 45 3.98 8.48 6.18
CA MET A 45 4.12 9.94 6.08
C MET A 45 5.31 10.46 6.90
N ILE A 46 5.49 9.93 8.11
CA ILE A 46 6.57 10.31 9.01
C ILE A 46 7.91 9.73 8.56
N LEU A 47 7.91 8.59 7.85
CA LEU A 47 9.12 7.83 7.51
C LEU A 47 10.18 8.70 6.83
N LYS A 48 9.77 9.59 5.93
CA LYS A 48 10.66 10.47 5.17
C LYS A 48 11.23 11.62 6.03
N ILE A 49 10.57 11.96 7.13
CA ILE A 49 10.88 13.15 7.96
C ILE A 49 11.58 12.72 9.24
N ASN A 50 10.98 11.79 9.97
CA ASN A 50 11.46 11.31 11.25
C ASN A 50 11.27 9.79 11.39
N PRO A 51 12.18 9.00 10.80
CA PRO A 51 12.19 7.55 10.89
C PRO A 51 11.98 7.02 12.32
N LYS A 52 12.60 7.65 13.34
CA LYS A 52 12.46 7.24 14.75
C LYS A 52 11.01 7.34 15.24
N LEU A 53 10.26 8.34 14.80
CA LEU A 53 8.86 8.51 15.17
C LEU A 53 7.96 7.52 14.40
N ALA A 54 8.23 7.27 13.11
CA ALA A 54 7.54 6.25 12.34
C ALA A 54 7.64 4.87 13.01
N PHE A 55 8.81 4.53 13.55
CA PHE A 55 9.00 3.30 14.32
C PHE A 55 8.10 3.19 15.56
N LYS A 56 7.90 4.29 16.30
CA LYS A 56 7.01 4.29 17.48
C LYS A 56 5.57 3.95 17.08
N CYS A 57 5.13 4.36 15.89
CA CYS A 57 3.82 3.97 15.37
C CYS A 57 3.72 2.46 15.14
N PHE A 58 4.75 1.83 14.56
CA PHE A 58 4.76 0.37 14.35
C PHE A 58 4.77 -0.44 15.64
N GLN A 59 5.49 0.04 16.67
CA GLN A 59 5.50 -0.63 17.97
C GLN A 59 4.11 -0.68 18.63
N LYS A 60 3.28 0.34 18.41
CA LYS A 60 1.92 0.41 18.96
C LYS A 60 0.91 -0.49 18.24
N GLN A 61 1.27 -1.04 17.07
CA GLN A 61 0.37 -1.78 16.19
C GLN A 61 0.17 -3.27 16.55
N GLY A 62 0.62 -3.71 17.73
CA GLY A 62 0.07 -4.89 18.39
C GLY A 62 0.68 -6.26 18.07
N SER A 63 1.82 -6.36 17.39
CA SER A 63 2.54 -7.64 17.29
C SER A 63 4.05 -7.44 17.14
N LYS A 64 4.83 -8.11 18.01
CA LYS A 64 6.29 -8.13 17.93
C LYS A 64 6.80 -8.59 16.56
N TYR A 65 6.11 -9.54 15.92
CA TYR A 65 6.43 -10.04 14.59
C TYR A 65 6.19 -8.99 13.51
N ARG A 66 5.07 -8.27 13.60
CA ARG A 66 4.72 -7.21 12.66
C ARG A 66 5.72 -6.06 12.73
N ALA A 67 6.15 -5.67 13.93
CA ALA A 67 7.18 -4.66 14.10
C ALA A 67 8.50 -5.07 13.42
N ILE A 68 8.91 -6.33 13.56
CA ILE A 68 10.10 -6.89 12.90
C ILE A 68 9.93 -6.87 11.37
N GLU A 69 8.84 -7.42 10.85
CA GLU A 69 8.57 -7.45 9.39
C GLU A 69 8.56 -6.04 8.78
N LYS A 70 7.90 -5.08 9.44
CA LYS A 70 7.89 -3.68 8.99
C LYS A 70 9.29 -3.10 8.93
N CYS A 71 10.18 -3.41 9.88
CA CYS A 71 11.56 -2.95 9.81
C CYS A 71 12.22 -3.37 8.49
N PHE A 72 12.15 -4.65 8.13
CA PHE A 72 12.76 -5.13 6.88
C PHE A 72 12.07 -4.58 5.62
N ARG A 73 10.74 -4.52 5.60
CA ARG A 73 10.00 -3.96 4.46
C ARG A 73 10.33 -2.50 4.20
N PHE A 74 10.40 -1.68 5.24
CA PHE A 74 10.75 -0.27 5.07
C PHE A 74 12.23 -0.04 4.77
N GLY A 75 13.13 -0.85 5.34
CA GLY A 75 14.54 -0.80 4.94
C GLY A 75 14.67 -0.99 3.43
N HIS A 76 14.08 -2.08 2.91
CA HIS A 76 14.08 -2.38 1.49
C HIS A 76 13.41 -1.30 0.64
N GLU A 77 12.24 -0.80 1.07
CA GLU A 77 11.54 0.27 0.35
C GLU A 77 12.36 1.57 0.29
N ILE A 78 13.03 1.96 1.38
CA ILE A 78 13.92 3.13 1.42
C ILE A 78 15.09 2.93 0.47
N GLU A 79 15.70 1.75 0.47
CA GLU A 79 16.82 1.40 -0.41
C GLU A 79 16.44 1.54 -1.88
N ILE A 80 15.32 0.93 -2.28
CA ILE A 80 14.83 0.96 -3.67
C ILE A 80 14.38 2.37 -4.10
N GLN A 81 13.62 3.08 -3.26
CA GLN A 81 13.04 4.37 -3.65
C GLN A 81 14.03 5.54 -3.58
N THR A 82 15.01 5.49 -2.69
CA THR A 82 15.87 6.65 -2.39
C THR A 82 17.36 6.39 -2.60
N GLY A 83 17.77 5.13 -2.79
CA GLY A 83 19.19 4.74 -2.81
C GLY A 83 19.91 4.94 -1.48
N ASN A 84 19.20 5.28 -0.39
CA ASN A 84 19.82 5.60 0.89
C ASN A 84 20.12 4.32 1.70
N ILE A 85 21.20 3.63 1.32
CA ILE A 85 21.64 2.37 1.93
C ILE A 85 21.85 2.51 3.44
N LYS A 86 22.54 3.57 3.88
CA LYS A 86 22.78 3.83 5.31
C LYS A 86 21.48 3.93 6.11
N LYS A 87 20.43 4.49 5.51
CA LYS A 87 19.11 4.58 6.15
C LYS A 87 18.41 3.22 6.15
N SER A 88 18.46 2.49 5.05
CA SER A 88 17.96 1.11 4.95
C SER A 88 18.58 0.20 6.02
N GLU A 89 19.89 0.25 6.19
CA GLU A 89 20.62 -0.52 7.20
C GLU A 89 20.15 -0.23 8.63
N GLN A 90 19.84 1.03 8.96
CA GLN A 90 19.28 1.37 10.28
C GLN A 90 17.95 0.66 10.55
N PHE A 91 17.13 0.46 9.51
CA PHE A 91 15.89 -0.29 9.62
C PHE A 91 16.16 -1.77 9.82
N TYR A 92 17.07 -2.35 9.05
CA TYR A 92 17.46 -3.75 9.20
C TYR A 92 18.06 -4.04 10.59
N ASP A 93 18.97 -3.18 11.08
CA ASP A 93 19.58 -3.27 12.41
C ASP A 93 18.51 -3.25 13.50
N GLN A 94 17.48 -2.44 13.31
CA GLN A 94 16.38 -2.34 14.25
C GLN A 94 15.52 -3.61 14.24
N GLY A 95 15.26 -4.20 13.06
CA GLY A 95 14.59 -5.49 12.91
C GLY A 95 15.33 -6.62 13.62
N ASP A 96 16.66 -6.68 13.46
CA ASP A 96 17.51 -7.68 14.11
C ASP A 96 17.56 -7.48 15.64
N LYS A 97 17.64 -6.24 16.10
CA LYS A 97 17.53 -5.91 17.54
C LYS A 97 16.22 -6.41 18.13
N PHE A 98 15.11 -6.25 17.42
CA PHE A 98 13.81 -6.75 17.89
C PHE A 98 13.76 -8.28 17.90
N ARG A 99 14.28 -8.96 16.88
CA ARG A 99 14.38 -10.43 16.87
C ARG A 99 15.14 -10.94 18.09
N LYS A 100 16.32 -10.36 18.36
CA LYS A 100 17.13 -10.69 19.54
C LYS A 100 16.38 -10.40 20.84
N LYS A 101 15.76 -9.21 20.96
CA LYS A 101 15.01 -8.81 22.15
C LYS A 101 13.87 -9.77 22.50
N TYR A 102 13.18 -10.29 21.49
CA TYR A 102 12.00 -11.13 21.67
C TYR A 102 12.26 -12.63 21.50
N ASN A 103 13.53 -13.03 21.37
CA ASN A 103 13.97 -14.39 21.10
C ASN A 103 13.24 -15.04 19.90
N ILE A 104 13.08 -14.27 18.82
CA ILE A 104 12.43 -14.74 17.59
C ILE A 104 13.51 -15.25 16.64
N ASN A 105 13.60 -16.56 16.53
CA ASN A 105 14.39 -17.22 15.49
C ASN A 105 13.77 -16.95 14.12
N HIS A 106 14.59 -16.92 13.08
CA HIS A 106 14.14 -16.79 11.69
C HIS A 106 14.85 -17.82 10.83
N ARG A 107 14.10 -18.48 9.95
CA ARG A 107 14.65 -19.25 8.83
C ARG A 107 14.12 -18.63 7.55
N CYS A 108 15.00 -18.29 6.61
CA CYS A 108 14.55 -17.77 5.33
C CYS A 108 13.88 -18.91 4.56
N GLY A 109 12.62 -18.71 4.17
CA GLY A 109 11.92 -19.62 3.27
C GLY A 109 12.36 -19.46 1.80
N ILE A 110 12.91 -18.29 1.46
CA ILE A 110 13.40 -17.96 0.13
C ILE A 110 14.72 -17.19 0.25
N TYR A 111 15.78 -17.71 -0.36
CA TYR A 111 17.10 -17.06 -0.41
C TYR A 111 17.41 -16.47 -1.78
N GLN A 112 16.80 -17.04 -2.82
CA GLN A 112 16.96 -16.61 -4.20
C GLN A 112 15.61 -16.80 -4.89
N PHE A 113 15.25 -15.83 -5.71
CA PHE A 113 14.10 -15.95 -6.58
C PHE A 113 14.58 -16.32 -7.99
N LYS A 114 14.08 -17.44 -8.52
CA LYS A 114 14.32 -17.89 -9.89
C LYS A 114 12.97 -18.01 -10.60
N PRO A 115 12.67 -17.15 -11.59
CA PRO A 115 11.39 -17.18 -12.30
C PRO A 115 11.03 -18.56 -12.89
N ASP A 116 12.05 -19.30 -13.33
CA ASP A 116 11.91 -20.63 -13.95
C ASP A 116 11.27 -21.65 -13.00
N ASP A 117 11.50 -21.53 -11.69
CA ASP A 117 10.88 -22.38 -10.66
C ASP A 117 9.34 -22.20 -10.60
N TYR A 118 8.81 -21.15 -11.24
CA TYR A 118 7.41 -20.73 -11.15
C TYR A 118 6.72 -20.57 -12.51
N THR A 119 7.41 -20.74 -13.64
CA THR A 119 6.89 -20.42 -14.99
C THR A 119 5.58 -21.16 -15.30
N ASN A 120 5.45 -22.41 -14.84
CA ASN A 120 4.27 -23.25 -15.11
C ASN A 120 3.33 -23.40 -13.92
N ASN A 121 3.60 -22.73 -12.79
CA ASN A 121 2.84 -22.91 -11.57
C ASN A 121 2.67 -21.61 -10.78
N ILE A 122 1.82 -20.71 -11.30
CA ILE A 122 1.46 -19.48 -10.60
C ILE A 122 0.83 -19.75 -9.22
N LYS A 123 0.11 -20.88 -9.05
CA LYS A 123 -0.44 -21.28 -7.75
C LYS A 123 0.68 -21.54 -6.73
N TYR A 124 1.79 -22.12 -7.16
CA TYR A 124 2.97 -22.32 -6.33
C TYR A 124 3.67 -20.99 -5.97
N ALA A 125 3.74 -20.04 -6.92
CA ALA A 125 4.22 -18.69 -6.64
C ALA A 125 3.34 -17.99 -5.59
N TYR A 126 2.01 -18.08 -5.74
CA TYR A 126 1.05 -17.58 -4.76
C TYR A 126 1.24 -18.26 -3.41
N TYR A 127 1.37 -19.59 -3.36
CA TYR A 127 1.57 -20.33 -2.11
C TYR A 127 2.85 -19.91 -1.39
N ASN A 128 3.97 -19.75 -2.08
CA ASN A 128 5.23 -19.29 -1.48
C ASN A 128 5.16 -17.82 -1.02
N MET A 129 4.45 -16.96 -1.76
CA MET A 129 4.17 -15.58 -1.36
C MET A 129 3.21 -15.53 -0.16
N GLN A 130 2.19 -16.38 -0.13
CA GLN A 130 1.26 -16.47 0.99
C GLN A 130 1.93 -17.10 2.21
N LEU A 131 2.79 -18.12 2.10
CA LEU A 131 3.54 -18.67 3.24
C LEU A 131 4.45 -17.64 3.93
N SER A 132 4.87 -16.61 3.20
CA SER A 132 5.59 -15.47 3.75
C SER A 132 4.68 -14.40 4.36
N GLU A 133 3.38 -14.37 4.00
CA GLU A 133 2.36 -13.44 4.52
C GLU A 133 1.45 -14.04 5.63
N TRP A 134 1.11 -15.33 5.55
CA TRP A 134 0.04 -16.03 6.29
C TRP A 134 0.39 -16.50 7.70
N ILE A 135 1.64 -16.34 8.16
CA ILE A 135 1.96 -16.53 9.58
C ILE A 135 1.23 -15.50 10.48
N GLN A 136 0.48 -14.54 9.91
CA GLN A 136 -0.18 -13.48 10.65
C GLN A 136 -1.66 -13.71 11.02
N MET A 137 -2.36 -14.70 10.43
CA MET A 137 -3.82 -14.79 10.58
C MET A 137 -4.33 -15.94 11.44
N LEU A 138 -3.55 -16.98 11.72
CA LEU A 138 -4.00 -18.10 12.53
C LEU A 138 -3.30 -18.08 13.89
N HIS A 139 -4.04 -17.62 14.91
CA HIS A 139 -3.81 -17.89 16.33
C HIS A 139 -3.96 -19.40 16.62
N ILE A 140 -3.20 -20.26 15.93
CA ILE A 140 -3.22 -21.70 16.15
C ILE A 140 -1.82 -22.09 16.58
N ASP A 141 -1.68 -22.37 17.88
CA ASP A 141 -0.44 -22.67 18.61
C ASP A 141 0.29 -23.96 18.17
N VAL A 142 -0.04 -24.58 17.02
CA VAL A 142 0.30 -26.00 16.79
C VAL A 142 1.11 -26.30 15.51
N ILE A 143 1.55 -25.32 14.71
CA ILE A 143 2.54 -25.62 13.65
C ILE A 143 3.70 -24.63 13.65
N ASN A 144 4.77 -25.00 14.37
CA ASN A 144 6.19 -24.70 14.14
C ASN A 144 6.53 -23.58 13.11
N PHE A 145 6.27 -22.33 13.49
CA PHE A 145 7.25 -21.26 13.67
C PHE A 145 8.54 -21.26 12.82
N LEU A 146 8.48 -21.30 11.48
CA LEU A 146 9.70 -21.23 10.66
C LEU A 146 9.77 -20.12 9.61
N THR A 147 8.70 -19.39 9.28
CA THR A 147 8.79 -18.18 8.40
C THR A 147 8.47 -16.90 9.16
N THR A 148 9.05 -16.77 10.36
CA THR A 148 8.94 -15.64 11.28
C THR A 148 9.60 -14.39 10.73
N ALA A 149 8.79 -13.49 10.14
CA ALA A 149 9.15 -12.15 9.66
C ALA A 149 10.30 -12.11 8.63
N LEU A 150 10.22 -11.27 7.61
CA LEU A 150 11.30 -11.12 6.62
C LEU A 150 12.63 -10.74 7.28
N CYS A 151 13.78 -10.96 6.63
CA CYS A 151 15.13 -10.55 7.06
C CYS A 151 15.87 -9.85 5.92
N ARG A 152 17.11 -9.40 6.17
CA ARG A 152 17.97 -8.78 5.14
C ARG A 152 18.19 -9.66 3.92
N GLU A 153 18.36 -10.96 4.14
CA GLU A 153 18.67 -11.92 3.07
C GLU A 153 17.43 -12.30 2.25
N CYS A 154 16.26 -12.40 2.88
CA CYS A 154 15.04 -12.89 2.22
C CYS A 154 14.09 -11.78 1.76
N ILE A 155 14.29 -10.53 2.18
CA ILE A 155 13.42 -9.42 1.79
C ILE A 155 13.41 -9.20 0.28
N LYS A 156 14.59 -9.16 -0.35
CA LYS A 156 14.71 -8.93 -1.79
C LYS A 156 14.09 -10.09 -2.61
N PRO A 157 14.47 -11.36 -2.40
CA PRO A 157 13.82 -12.49 -3.09
C PRO A 157 12.30 -12.55 -2.88
N TYR A 158 11.80 -12.16 -1.70
CA TYR A 158 10.36 -12.06 -1.45
C TYR A 158 9.68 -11.00 -2.33
N TYR A 159 10.26 -9.80 -2.46
CA TYR A 159 9.68 -8.76 -3.33
C TYR A 159 9.77 -9.14 -4.81
N GLU A 160 10.85 -9.78 -5.24
CA GLU A 160 10.96 -10.30 -6.61
C GLU A 160 9.88 -11.36 -6.90
N LEU A 161 9.64 -12.30 -5.97
CA LEU A 161 8.56 -13.27 -6.06
C LEU A 161 7.18 -12.59 -6.12
N ARG A 162 6.95 -11.58 -5.28
CA ARG A 162 5.70 -10.82 -5.24
C ARG A 162 5.45 -10.09 -6.56
N ASP A 163 6.45 -9.41 -7.09
CA ASP A 163 6.33 -8.66 -8.35
C ASP A 163 6.11 -9.60 -9.53
N TYR A 164 6.81 -10.73 -9.56
CA TYR A 164 6.56 -11.80 -10.53
C TYR A 164 5.13 -12.33 -10.44
N TYR A 165 4.63 -12.62 -9.25
CA TYR A 165 3.25 -13.08 -9.07
C TYR A 165 2.24 -12.05 -9.58
N VAL A 166 2.42 -10.77 -9.26
CA VAL A 166 1.55 -9.68 -9.76
C VAL A 166 1.59 -9.59 -11.28
N PHE A 167 2.78 -9.68 -11.88
CA PHE A 167 2.97 -9.67 -13.32
C PHE A 167 2.25 -10.87 -13.98
N MET A 168 2.53 -12.09 -13.52
CA MET A 168 1.93 -13.30 -14.06
C MET A 168 0.41 -13.30 -13.88
N ARG A 169 -0.10 -12.88 -12.72
CA ARG A 169 -1.55 -12.77 -12.48
C ARG A 169 -2.22 -11.84 -13.50
N ARG A 170 -1.62 -10.69 -13.80
CA ARG A 170 -2.13 -9.77 -14.83
C ARG A 170 -2.12 -10.42 -16.21
N LYS A 171 -1.04 -11.12 -16.56
CA LYS A 171 -0.91 -11.85 -17.83
C LYS A 171 -2.00 -12.92 -17.98
N TYR A 172 -2.17 -13.80 -16.98
CA TYR A 172 -3.22 -14.83 -17.00
C TYR A 172 -4.62 -14.26 -17.03
N THR A 173 -4.91 -13.21 -16.25
CA THR A 173 -6.23 -12.55 -16.30
C THR A 173 -6.50 -12.00 -17.70
N PHE A 174 -5.50 -11.39 -18.35
CA PHE A 174 -5.64 -10.85 -19.70
C PHE A 174 -5.82 -11.95 -20.76
N GLU A 175 -5.06 -13.05 -20.68
CA GLU A 175 -5.21 -14.20 -21.58
C GLU A 175 -6.59 -14.87 -21.42
N THR A 176 -7.04 -15.07 -20.18
CA THR A 176 -8.37 -15.61 -19.87
C THR A 176 -9.49 -14.71 -20.41
N ILE A 177 -9.32 -13.39 -20.30
CA ILE A 177 -10.25 -12.40 -20.85
C ILE A 177 -10.25 -12.45 -22.38
N ARG A 178 -9.07 -12.48 -23.03
CA ARG A 178 -8.96 -12.54 -24.49
C ARG A 178 -9.57 -13.82 -25.09
N GLU A 179 -9.47 -14.92 -24.37
CA GLU A 179 -10.02 -16.21 -24.78
C GLU A 179 -11.51 -16.37 -24.40
N SER A 180 -12.08 -15.43 -23.64
CA SER A 180 -13.49 -15.42 -23.29
C SER A 180 -14.36 -15.22 -24.54
N PRO A 181 -15.27 -16.16 -24.87
CA PRO A 181 -16.18 -16.05 -26.01
C PRO A 181 -16.99 -14.74 -26.01
N ALA A 182 -17.36 -14.25 -24.83
CA ALA A 182 -18.13 -13.03 -24.66
C ALA A 182 -17.42 -11.76 -25.17
N ILE A 183 -16.09 -11.75 -25.24
CA ILE A 183 -15.31 -10.59 -25.71
C ILE A 183 -15.15 -10.60 -27.23
N LYS A 184 -15.12 -11.79 -27.85
CA LYS A 184 -15.13 -11.90 -29.31
C LYS A 184 -16.43 -11.36 -29.93
N GLU A 185 -17.55 -11.43 -29.20
CA GLU A 185 -18.82 -10.84 -29.64
C GLU A 185 -18.86 -9.30 -29.47
N LEU A 186 -18.12 -8.75 -28.49
CA LEU A 186 -18.07 -7.31 -28.23
C LEU A 186 -17.18 -6.53 -29.22
N GLU A 187 -16.20 -7.16 -29.87
CA GLU A 187 -15.38 -6.52 -30.93
C GLU A 187 -16.21 -6.09 -32.15
N VAL A 188 -17.43 -6.59 -32.31
CA VAL A 188 -18.35 -6.21 -33.41
C VAL A 188 -19.09 -4.89 -33.10
N PHE A 189 -19.18 -4.49 -31.83
CA PHE A 189 -19.85 -3.26 -31.42
C PHE A 189 -18.84 -2.12 -31.22
N LYS A 190 -18.56 -1.35 -32.27
CA LYS A 190 -17.89 -0.04 -32.13
C LYS A 190 -18.92 0.96 -31.55
N PRO A 191 -18.80 1.42 -30.29
CA PRO A 191 -19.71 2.44 -29.79
C PRO A 191 -19.46 3.76 -30.52
N ALA A 192 -20.55 4.45 -30.88
CA ALA A 192 -20.48 5.80 -31.41
C ALA A 192 -19.77 6.73 -30.39
N PRO A 193 -19.08 7.79 -30.82
CA PRO A 193 -18.37 8.69 -29.91
C PRO A 193 -19.36 9.37 -28.96
N VAL A 194 -19.29 9.06 -27.66
CA VAL A 194 -20.05 9.76 -26.63
C VAL A 194 -19.08 10.67 -25.86
N HIS A 195 -19.28 11.98 -25.97
CA HIS A 195 -18.55 12.98 -25.20
C HIS A 195 -18.94 12.89 -23.71
N TYR A 196 -18.09 12.27 -22.89
CA TYR A 196 -18.20 12.36 -21.43
C TYR A 196 -17.51 13.63 -20.95
N SER A 197 -18.27 14.70 -20.73
CA SER A 197 -17.80 15.92 -20.04
C SER A 197 -18.64 16.17 -18.80
N THR A 198 -18.25 15.59 -17.68
CA THR A 198 -18.67 16.07 -16.35
C THR A 198 -17.60 15.69 -15.33
N ASP A 199 -17.08 16.72 -14.63
CA ASP A 199 -15.94 16.60 -13.71
C ASP A 199 -16.24 15.69 -12.51
N PHE A 200 -15.47 14.61 -12.43
CA PHE A 200 -15.50 13.59 -11.37
C PHE A 200 -15.39 14.19 -9.95
N THR A 201 -14.70 15.31 -9.80
CA THR A 201 -14.54 16.06 -8.55
C THR A 201 -15.88 16.56 -8.00
N SER A 202 -16.79 16.98 -8.88
CA SER A 202 -18.10 17.50 -8.49
C SER A 202 -19.01 16.40 -7.95
N THR A 203 -18.95 15.20 -8.54
CA THR A 203 -19.70 14.03 -8.05
C THR A 203 -19.20 13.59 -6.68
N ALA A 204 -17.88 13.51 -6.48
CA ALA A 204 -17.31 13.10 -5.19
C ALA A 204 -17.67 14.07 -4.05
N ILE A 205 -17.62 15.39 -4.29
CA ILE A 205 -17.97 16.40 -3.28
C ILE A 205 -19.47 16.37 -2.96
N ALA A 206 -20.33 16.20 -3.98
CA ALA A 206 -21.77 16.08 -3.79
C ALA A 206 -22.16 14.85 -2.95
N THR A 207 -21.47 13.72 -3.16
CA THR A 207 -21.67 12.48 -2.36
C THR A 207 -21.14 12.61 -0.94
N VAL A 208 -20.14 13.45 -0.65
CA VAL A 208 -19.71 13.67 0.74
C VAL A 208 -20.65 14.65 1.47
N SER A 209 -21.15 15.66 0.77
CA SER A 209 -22.01 16.71 1.35
C SER A 209 -23.42 16.22 1.70
N THR A 210 -23.99 15.33 0.89
CA THR A 210 -25.35 14.79 1.12
C THR A 210 -25.43 13.83 2.30
N TYR A 211 -24.36 13.12 2.62
CA TYR A 211 -24.36 12.10 3.69
C TYR A 211 -23.78 12.60 5.01
N GLY A 212 -23.20 13.81 5.07
CA GLY A 212 -22.51 14.33 6.27
C GLY A 212 -23.40 14.75 7.45
N ARG A 213 -24.73 14.80 7.30
CA ARG A 213 -25.65 15.28 8.37
C ARG A 213 -26.40 14.20 9.14
N GLU A 214 -26.44 12.95 8.66
CA GLU A 214 -27.13 11.85 9.34
C GLU A 214 -26.32 10.56 9.20
N ILE A 215 -25.50 10.19 10.19
CA ILE A 215 -24.78 8.90 10.14
C ILE A 215 -24.83 8.19 11.48
N ARG A 216 -25.65 7.13 11.52
CA ARG A 216 -25.25 5.85 12.09
C ARG A 216 -24.72 4.98 10.95
N GLN A 217 -23.68 4.20 11.25
CA GLN A 217 -23.13 3.03 10.53
C GLN A 217 -21.78 3.18 9.81
N ILE A 218 -20.95 2.19 10.13
CA ILE A 218 -19.52 1.99 9.87
C ILE A 218 -19.19 1.86 8.37
N ASP A 219 -20.17 1.52 7.54
CA ASP A 219 -20.00 1.26 6.11
C ASP A 219 -19.61 2.51 5.31
N THR A 220 -20.08 3.69 5.71
CA THR A 220 -19.77 4.95 5.00
C THR A 220 -18.32 5.40 5.23
N LEU A 221 -17.75 5.10 6.40
CA LEU A 221 -16.35 5.39 6.73
C LEU A 221 -15.40 4.45 5.95
N LEU A 222 -15.80 3.19 5.81
CA LEU A 222 -15.11 2.22 4.97
C LEU A 222 -15.21 2.61 3.48
N HIS A 223 -16.36 3.11 3.04
CA HIS A 223 -16.55 3.61 1.68
C HIS A 223 -15.69 4.86 1.41
N ALA A 224 -15.71 5.84 2.31
CA ALA A 224 -14.87 7.04 2.23
C ALA A 224 -13.37 6.69 2.25
N TYR A 225 -12.94 5.75 3.09
CA TYR A 225 -11.56 5.25 3.12
C TYR A 225 -11.17 4.59 1.79
N ARG A 226 -12.04 3.74 1.22
CA ARG A 226 -11.81 3.10 -0.09
C ARG A 226 -11.74 4.13 -1.22
N VAL A 227 -12.60 5.15 -1.20
CA VAL A 227 -12.58 6.26 -2.16
C VAL A 227 -11.27 7.04 -2.05
N VAL A 228 -10.86 7.43 -0.85
CA VAL A 228 -9.59 8.17 -0.63
C VAL A 228 -8.37 7.34 -1.04
N MET A 229 -8.33 6.05 -0.70
CA MET A 229 -7.22 5.16 -1.06
C MET A 229 -7.15 4.83 -2.56
N GLY A 230 -8.31 4.69 -3.22
CA GLY A 230 -8.39 4.50 -4.67
C GLY A 230 -7.92 5.72 -5.45
N LEU A 231 -8.26 6.92 -4.97
CA LEU A 231 -7.87 8.19 -5.61
C LEU A 231 -6.37 8.49 -5.50
N HIS A 232 -5.72 8.07 -4.42
CA HIS A 232 -4.29 8.28 -4.24
C HIS A 232 -3.43 7.54 -5.28
N SER A 233 -3.95 6.45 -5.86
CA SER A 233 -3.24 5.65 -6.87
C SER A 233 -3.39 6.21 -8.30
N LEU A 234 -4.38 7.08 -8.55
CA LEU A 234 -4.70 7.62 -9.88
C LEU A 234 -4.12 9.02 -10.15
N ASN A 235 -3.54 9.67 -9.13
CA ASN A 235 -3.20 11.10 -9.19
C ASN A 235 -1.70 11.41 -9.29
N ILE A 236 -0.90 10.51 -9.87
CA ILE A 236 0.57 10.68 -9.99
C ILE A 236 1.00 11.18 -11.38
N HIS A 237 0.08 11.59 -12.25
CA HIS A 237 0.42 12.25 -13.51
C HIS A 237 0.22 13.77 -13.39
N ALA A 238 1.25 14.53 -13.76
CA ALA A 238 1.14 15.98 -13.87
C ALA A 238 0.11 16.33 -14.95
N HIS A 239 -0.91 17.11 -14.60
CA HIS A 239 -1.84 17.66 -15.56
C HIS A 239 -1.10 18.52 -16.59
N PRO A 240 -1.33 18.34 -17.90
CA PRO A 240 -0.84 19.30 -18.89
C PRO A 240 -1.51 20.65 -18.66
N GLN A 241 -0.70 21.71 -18.63
CA GLN A 241 -1.18 23.09 -18.54
C GLN A 241 -2.10 23.41 -19.73
N PRO A 242 -3.22 24.12 -19.52
CA PRO A 242 -4.10 24.51 -20.62
C PRO A 242 -3.37 25.42 -21.60
N THR A 243 -3.23 25.00 -22.85
CA THR A 243 -2.73 25.84 -23.94
C THR A 243 -3.74 26.97 -24.19
N ARG A 244 -3.33 28.20 -23.87
CA ARG A 244 -4.14 29.41 -24.06
C ARG A 244 -4.40 29.63 -25.56
N ALA A 245 -5.64 29.44 -26.00
CA ALA A 245 -6.05 29.74 -27.36
C ALA A 245 -6.05 31.26 -27.61
N SER A 246 -5.34 31.71 -28.65
CA SER A 246 -5.39 33.09 -29.15
C SER A 246 -6.61 33.29 -30.06
N LEU A 247 -7.53 34.18 -29.66
CA LEU A 247 -8.68 34.57 -30.47
C LEU A 247 -8.25 35.49 -31.63
N PRO A 248 -8.80 35.33 -32.84
CA PRO A 248 -8.50 36.22 -33.95
C PRO A 248 -9.20 37.58 -33.78
N ASN A 249 -8.43 38.64 -33.96
CA ASN A 249 -8.88 40.02 -33.88
C ASN A 249 -9.73 40.36 -35.12
N ARG A 250 -11.00 40.72 -34.93
CA ARG A 250 -11.86 41.25 -36.00
C ARG A 250 -12.01 42.75 -35.79
N HIS A 251 -11.35 43.53 -36.63
CA HIS A 251 -11.69 44.93 -36.86
C HIS A 251 -12.38 45.05 -38.21
N SER A 252 -13.54 45.72 -38.20
CA SER A 252 -14.14 46.43 -39.31
C SER A 252 -14.06 47.90 -39.01
#